data_AF-A0A238L265-F1
#
_entry.id   AF-A0A238L265-F1
#
_cell.length_a   1.000
_cell.length_b   1.000
_cell.length_c   1.000
_cell.angle_alpha   90.00
_cell.angle_beta   90.00
_cell.angle_gamma   90.00
#
_symmetry.space_group_name_H-M   'P 1'
#
loop_
_entity.id
_entity.type
_entity.pdbx_description
1 polymer ?
#
loop_
_entity_poly.entity_id
_entity_poly.type
_entity_poly.pdbx_seq_one_letter_code
_entity_poly.pdbx_strand_id
1 'polypeptide(L)'
;MFAVFNRFDKSYEEAARDQGATSWQTIRHVVLPIFAPSLIGVALFGFPLSYDEFARALLTSGSYTTLPLEIFGMTINVTTPVLYALGTLTTLFSFLLIGVFLLLAWVNARKRAKAGSDAGKGMVGSS
;
A
#
# COMPACT_ATOMS: atom_id res chain seq x y z
N MET A 1 7.99 5.06 -9.60
CA MET A 1 6.79 5.68 -8.96
C MET A 1 5.82 6.34 -9.95
N PHE A 2 6.25 6.91 -11.09
CA PHE A 2 5.35 7.55 -12.08
C PHE A 2 4.43 6.61 -12.89
N ALA A 3 4.73 5.31 -12.94
CA ALA A 3 3.98 4.35 -13.77
C ALA A 3 2.51 4.16 -13.35
N VAL A 4 2.17 4.49 -12.10
CA VAL A 4 0.80 4.34 -11.58
C VAL A 4 -0.12 5.45 -12.10
N PHE A 5 0.33 6.70 -12.05
CA PHE A 5 -0.44 7.85 -12.53
C PHE A 5 -0.57 7.88 -14.05
N ASN A 6 0.43 7.37 -14.77
CA ASN A 6 0.41 7.38 -16.23
C ASN A 6 -0.60 6.39 -16.86
N ARG A 7 -1.20 5.51 -16.04
CA ARG A 7 -2.28 4.60 -16.46
C ARG A 7 -3.68 5.13 -16.13
N PHE A 8 -3.78 6.29 -15.49
CA PHE A 8 -5.06 6.87 -15.12
C PHE A 8 -5.66 7.61 -16.31
N ASP A 9 -6.79 7.13 -16.79
CA ASP A 9 -7.56 7.80 -17.84
C ASP A 9 -8.41 8.91 -17.20
N LYS A 10 -8.27 10.13 -17.71
CA LYS A 10 -9.04 11.30 -17.25
C LYS A 10 -10.53 11.16 -17.53
N SER A 11 -10.92 10.30 -18.47
CA SER A 11 -12.32 10.02 -18.80
C SER A 11 -13.14 9.60 -17.57
N TYR A 12 -12.53 8.93 -16.57
CA TYR A 12 -13.21 8.56 -15.33
C TYR A 12 -13.59 9.78 -14.46
N GLU A 13 -12.78 10.84 -14.45
CA GLU A 13 -13.12 12.07 -13.73
C GLU A 13 -14.18 12.89 -14.46
N GLU A 14 -14.07 12.95 -15.79
CA GLU A 14 -15.03 13.64 -16.65
C GLU A 14 -16.41 13.00 -16.53
N ALA A 15 -16.52 11.67 -16.64
CA ALA A 15 -17.77 10.94 -16.46
C ALA A 15 -18.41 11.14 -15.08
N ALA A 16 -17.59 11.30 -14.02
CA ALA A 16 -18.10 11.59 -12.68
C ALA A 16 -18.69 13.00 -12.59
N ARG A 17 -18.03 13.99 -13.20
CA ARG A 17 -18.53 15.38 -13.26
C ARG A 17 -19.77 15.49 -14.13
N ASP A 18 -19.86 14.73 -15.22
CA ASP A 18 -21.04 14.66 -16.08
C ASP A 18 -22.26 14.10 -15.32
N GLN A 19 -22.04 13.18 -14.36
CA GLN A 19 -23.09 12.72 -13.44
C GLN A 19 -23.37 13.68 -12.26
N GLY A 20 -22.81 14.89 -12.27
CA GLY A 20 -23.03 15.91 -11.25
C GLY A 20 -22.21 15.74 -9.97
N ALA A 21 -21.18 14.89 -9.97
CA ALA A 21 -20.30 14.76 -8.80
C ALA A 21 -19.45 16.02 -8.61
N THR A 22 -19.41 16.53 -7.37
CA THR A 22 -18.48 17.57 -6.95
C THR A 22 -17.04 17.07 -6.95
N SER A 23 -16.04 17.97 -7.03
CA SER A 23 -14.61 17.60 -7.04
C SER A 23 -14.21 16.68 -5.88
N TRP A 24 -14.75 16.92 -4.68
CA TRP A 24 -14.48 16.06 -3.53
C TRP A 24 -15.10 14.66 -3.67
N GLN A 25 -16.30 14.57 -4.24
CA GLN A 25 -16.94 13.29 -4.53
C GLN A 25 -16.18 12.50 -5.59
N THR A 26 -15.68 13.16 -6.65
CA THR A 26 -14.84 12.54 -7.68
C THR A 26 -13.56 11.97 -7.06
N ILE A 27 -12.88 12.74 -6.20
CA ILE A 27 -11.67 12.25 -5.52
C ILE A 27 -11.98 11.04 -4.65
N ARG A 28 -13.02 11.13 -3.81
CA ARG A 28 -13.36 10.08 -2.83
C ARG A 28 -13.87 8.79 -3.47
N HIS A 29 -14.68 8.88 -4.52
CA HIS A 29 -15.41 7.73 -5.07
C HIS A 29 -14.81 7.19 -6.38
N VAL A 30 -13.97 7.96 -7.07
CA VAL A 30 -13.36 7.54 -8.34
C VAL A 30 -11.86 7.44 -8.21
N VAL A 31 -11.19 8.56 -7.95
CA VAL A 31 -9.72 8.64 -7.92
C VAL A 31 -9.14 7.74 -6.81
N LEU A 32 -9.54 7.97 -5.55
CA LEU A 32 -9.00 7.24 -4.41
C LEU A 32 -9.17 5.71 -4.52
N PRO A 33 -10.35 5.16 -4.87
CA PRO A 33 -10.52 3.72 -5.03
C PRO A 33 -9.68 3.12 -6.17
N ILE A 34 -9.49 3.86 -7.27
CA ILE A 34 -8.65 3.42 -8.40
C ILE A 34 -7.18 3.37 -7.99
N PHE A 35 -6.69 4.37 -7.27
CA PHE A 35 -5.30 4.46 -6.82
C PHE A 35 -5.00 3.67 -5.53
N ALA A 36 -6.01 3.35 -4.72
CA ALA A 36 -5.88 2.64 -3.44
C ALA A 36 -4.99 1.37 -3.52
N PRO A 37 -5.20 0.41 -4.45
CA PRO A 37 -4.34 -0.77 -4.54
C PRO A 37 -2.87 -0.42 -4.82
N SER A 38 -2.61 0.62 -5.63
CA SER A 38 -1.26 1.08 -5.92
C SER A 38 -0.61 1.81 -4.76
N LEU A 39 -1.38 2.62 -4.02
CA LEU A 39 -0.91 3.29 -2.79
C LEU A 39 -0.50 2.27 -1.73
N ILE A 40 -1.27 1.19 -1.58
CA ILE A 40 -0.91 0.09 -0.68
C ILE A 40 0.40 -0.56 -1.14
N GLY A 41 0.53 -0.88 -2.43
CA GLY A 41 1.78 -1.42 -2.96
C GLY A 41 2.98 -0.50 -2.68
N VAL A 42 2.82 0.80 -2.92
CA VAL A 42 3.84 1.81 -2.61
C VAL A 42 4.19 1.82 -1.12
N ALA A 43 3.22 1.75 -0.22
CA ALA A 43 3.46 1.71 1.22
C ALA A 43 4.23 0.44 1.63
N LEU A 44 3.88 -0.72 1.04
CA LEU A 44 4.55 -2.00 1.31
C LEU A 44 6.00 -2.03 0.84
N PHE A 45 6.33 -1.35 -0.25
CA PHE A 45 7.73 -1.25 -0.71
C PHE A 45 8.48 -0.13 0.00
N GLY A 46 7.83 1.00 0.26
CA GLY A 46 8.45 2.16 0.90
C GLY A 46 8.86 1.90 2.35
N PHE A 47 8.06 1.15 3.11
CA PHE A 47 8.36 0.87 4.52
C PHE A 47 9.65 0.05 4.70
N PRO A 48 9.84 -1.12 4.06
CA PRO A 48 11.10 -1.88 4.15
C PRO A 48 12.30 -1.08 3.62
N LEU A 49 12.13 -0.33 2.52
CA LEU A 49 13.18 0.53 1.98
C LEU A 49 13.61 1.62 2.98
N SER A 50 12.67 2.18 3.74
CA SER A 50 13.00 3.13 4.81
C SER A 50 13.79 2.47 5.95
N TYR A 51 13.56 1.19 6.22
CA TYR A 51 14.28 0.46 7.26
C TYR A 51 15.70 0.06 6.81
N ASP A 52 15.88 -0.17 5.50
CA ASP A 52 17.18 -0.46 4.86
C ASP A 52 18.13 0.75 4.81
N GLU A 53 17.64 1.94 5.12
CA GLU A 53 18.40 3.20 5.11
C GLU A 53 19.36 3.36 6.31
N PHE A 54 19.82 2.23 6.87
CA PHE A 54 20.70 2.17 8.04
C PHE A 54 22.02 2.90 7.81
N ALA A 55 22.70 2.65 6.68
CA ALA A 55 24.02 3.21 6.41
C ALA A 55 23.97 4.73 6.31
N ARG A 56 22.93 5.31 5.70
CA ARG A 56 22.77 6.75 5.63
C ARG A 56 22.39 7.32 6.99
N ALA A 57 21.47 6.69 7.71
CA ALA A 57 21.13 7.11 9.07
C ALA A 57 22.37 7.16 9.98
N LEU A 58 23.24 6.15 9.94
CA LEU A 58 24.47 6.11 10.73
C LEU A 58 25.40 7.30 10.45
N LEU A 59 25.46 7.76 9.20
CA LEU A 59 26.36 8.83 8.77
C LEU A 59 25.74 10.23 8.92
N THR A 60 24.41 10.34 8.96
CA THR A 60 23.74 11.65 8.88
C THR A 60 22.84 11.99 10.08
N SER A 61 22.54 11.05 10.99
CA SER A 61 21.57 11.30 12.07
C SER A 61 22.10 12.15 13.23
N GLY A 62 23.43 12.29 13.37
CA GLY A 62 24.06 13.07 14.43
C GLY A 62 23.66 12.58 15.81
N SER A 63 23.02 13.44 16.61
CA SER A 63 22.55 13.11 17.97
C SER A 63 21.23 12.33 18.01
N TYR A 64 20.56 12.12 16.87
CA TYR A 64 19.31 11.36 16.81
C TYR A 64 19.57 9.88 16.55
N THR A 65 18.94 9.02 17.33
CA THR A 65 19.00 7.57 17.14
C THR A 65 17.69 7.08 16.51
N THR A 66 17.79 6.45 15.34
CA THR A 66 16.66 5.78 14.70
C THR A 66 16.55 4.34 15.22
N LEU A 67 15.37 3.72 15.04
CA LEU A 67 15.16 2.33 15.47
C LEU A 67 16.23 1.35 14.95
N PRO A 68 16.67 1.38 13.67
CA PRO A 68 17.75 0.52 13.19
C PRO A 68 19.10 0.78 13.88
N LEU A 69 19.43 2.04 14.18
CA LEU A 69 20.68 2.41 14.88
C LEU A 69 20.67 1.92 16.33
N GLU A 70 19.53 2.04 17.02
CA GLU A 70 19.37 1.55 18.39
C GLU A 70 19.52 0.04 18.46
N ILE A 71 18.86 -0.70 17.55
CA ILE A 71 18.97 -2.17 17.45
C ILE A 71 20.42 -2.60 17.20
N PHE A 72 21.14 -1.90 16.33
CA PHE A 72 22.55 -2.15 16.10
C PHE A 72 23.40 -1.88 17.36
N GLY A 73 23.15 -0.75 18.04
CA GLY A 73 23.78 -0.41 19.32
C GLY A 73 23.59 -1.47 20.40
N MET A 74 22.39 -2.04 20.52
CA MET A 74 22.08 -3.14 21.45
C MET A 74 22.83 -4.44 21.10
N THR A 75 23.17 -4.65 19.83
CA THR A 75 23.89 -5.86 19.38
C THR A 75 25.38 -5.80 19.77
N ILE A 76 25.98 -4.61 19.73
CA ILE A 76 27.42 -4.44 19.98
C ILE A 76 27.79 -4.17 21.45
N ASN A 77 26.85 -3.69 22.27
CA ASN A 77 27.11 -3.38 23.69
C ASN A 77 26.71 -4.54 24.61
N VAL A 78 25.40 -4.70 24.87
CA VAL A 78 24.83 -5.76 25.71
C VAL A 78 23.49 -6.17 25.11
N THR A 79 23.37 -7.43 24.70
CA THR A 79 22.12 -7.96 24.17
C THR A 79 21.08 -8.04 25.28
N THR A 80 20.04 -7.20 25.18
CA THR A 80 18.91 -7.20 26.11
C THR A 80 17.74 -7.98 25.52
N PRO A 81 16.82 -8.52 26.34
CA PRO A 81 15.58 -9.15 25.86
C PRO A 81 14.72 -8.22 25.00
N VAL A 82 14.90 -6.90 25.13
CA VAL A 82 14.24 -5.86 24.33
C VAL A 82 14.55 -6.04 22.84
N LEU A 83 15.76 -6.48 22.48
CA LEU A 83 16.14 -6.76 21.09
C LEU A 83 15.21 -7.80 20.44
N TYR A 84 14.94 -8.89 21.16
CA TYR A 84 14.06 -9.95 20.66
C TYR A 84 12.60 -9.52 20.59
N ALA A 85 12.15 -8.66 21.53
CA ALA A 85 10.83 -8.07 21.48
C ALA A 85 10.64 -7.16 20.26
N LEU A 86 11.63 -6.30 19.95
CA LEU A 86 11.62 -5.43 18.77
C LEU A 86 11.64 -6.25 17.46
N GLY A 87 12.44 -7.31 17.38
CA GLY A 87 12.47 -8.20 16.21
C GLY A 87 11.13 -8.92 16.00
N THR A 88 10.49 -9.37 17.08
CA THR A 88 9.17 -9.99 17.00
C THR A 88 8.10 -8.98 16.56
N LEU A 89 8.13 -7.77 17.13
CA LEU A 89 7.16 -6.71 16.80
C LEU A 89 7.26 -6.26 15.33
N THR A 90 8.47 -6.02 14.84
CA THR A 90 8.71 -5.62 13.43
C THR A 90 8.32 -6.74 12.46
N THR A 91 8.57 -7.99 12.82
CA THR A 91 8.15 -9.17 12.05
C THR A 91 6.62 -9.29 11.99
N LEU A 92 5.94 -9.19 13.13
CA LEU A 92 4.48 -9.23 13.20
C LEU A 92 3.84 -8.08 12.42
N PHE A 93 4.40 -6.87 12.53
CA PHE A 93 3.96 -5.72 11.76
C PHE A 93 4.09 -5.96 10.24
N SER A 94 5.21 -6.55 9.80
CA SER A 94 5.42 -6.90 8.39
C SER A 94 4.40 -7.94 7.91
N PHE A 95 4.14 -9.00 8.69
CA PHE A 95 3.11 -9.98 8.36
C PHE A 95 1.71 -9.39 8.33
N LEU A 96 1.39 -8.46 9.23
CA LEU A 96 0.11 -7.74 9.22
C LEU A 96 -0.05 -6.96 7.92
N LEU A 97 0.96 -6.19 7.52
CA LEU A 97 0.94 -5.42 6.26
C LEU A 97 0.73 -6.33 5.03
N ILE A 98 1.48 -7.44 4.95
CA ILE A 98 1.34 -8.43 3.88
C ILE A 98 -0.06 -9.04 3.90
N GLY A 99 -0.56 -9.43 5.08
CA GLY A 99 -1.88 -10.01 5.26
C GLY A 99 -3.00 -9.07 4.80
N VAL A 100 -2.94 -7.79 5.19
CA VAL A 100 -3.89 -6.75 4.75
C VAL A 100 -3.86 -6.61 3.22
N PHE A 101 -2.67 -6.58 2.62
CA PHE A 101 -2.54 -6.51 1.17
C PHE A 101 -3.15 -7.71 0.46
N LEU A 102 -2.84 -8.92 0.91
CA LEU A 102 -3.38 -10.15 0.33
C LEU A 102 -4.91 -10.21 0.47
N LEU A 103 -5.45 -9.78 1.61
CA LEU A 103 -6.90 -9.68 1.81
C LEU A 103 -7.54 -8.69 0.85
N LEU A 104 -6.97 -7.49 0.69
CA LEU A 104 -7.48 -6.48 -0.23
C LEU A 104 -7.38 -6.94 -1.70
N ALA A 105 -6.27 -7.56 -2.08
CA ALA A 105 -6.08 -8.16 -3.40
C ALA A 105 -7.13 -9.25 -3.67
N TRP A 106 -7.39 -10.12 -2.70
CA TRP A 106 -8.38 -11.17 -2.80
C TRP A 106 -9.82 -10.63 -2.90
N VAL A 107 -10.18 -9.63 -2.09
CA VAL A 107 -11.50 -8.95 -2.20
C VAL A 107 -11.67 -8.33 -3.58
N ASN A 108 -10.63 -7.67 -4.10
CA ASN A 108 -10.66 -7.06 -5.43
C ASN A 108 -10.75 -8.09 -6.55
N ALA A 109 -10.05 -9.22 -6.43
CA ALA A 109 -10.15 -10.33 -7.37
C ALA A 109 -11.58 -10.93 -7.40
N ARG A 110 -12.20 -11.10 -6.23
CA ARG A 110 -13.59 -11.57 -6.11
C ARG A 110 -14.60 -10.61 -6.73
N LYS A 111 -14.42 -9.30 -6.54
CA LYS A 111 -15.28 -8.27 -7.16
C LYS A 111 -15.19 -8.32 -8.69
N ARG A 112 -13.98 -8.49 -9.25
CA ARG A 112 -13.77 -8.65 -10.70
C ARG A 112 -14.43 -9.91 -11.25
N ALA A 113 -14.34 -11.03 -10.54
CA ALA A 113 -14.98 -12.29 -10.93
C ALA A 113 -16.52 -12.18 -10.96
N LYS A 114 -17.13 -11.46 -10.01
CA LYS A 114 -18.57 -11.18 -10.03
C LYS A 114 -18.98 -10.26 -11.20
N ALA A 115 -18.23 -9.19 -11.45
CA ALA A 115 -18.53 -8.25 -12.54
C ALA A 115 -18.43 -8.88 -13.93
N GLY A 116 -17.52 -9.84 -14.15
CA GLY A 116 -17.42 -10.59 -15.41
C GLY A 116 -18.60 -11.54 -15.68
N SER A 117 -19.28 -12.00 -14.63
CA SER A 117 -20.44 -12.90 -14.76
C SER A 117 -21.71 -12.18 -15.24
N ASP A 118 -21.84 -10.88 -14.99
CA ASP A 118 -23.03 -10.10 -15.39
C ASP A 118 -22.94 -9.62 -16.84
N ALA A 119 -21.73 -9.37 -17.37
CA ALA A 119 -21.52 -9.02 -18.77
C ALA A 119 -21.88 -10.16 -19.75
N GLY A 120 -21.71 -11.42 -19.32
CA GLY A 120 -22.02 -12.60 -20.15
C GLY A 120 -23.51 -12.90 -20.30
N LYS A 121 -24.37 -12.42 -19.38
CA LYS A 121 -25.82 -12.69 -19.41
C LYS A 121 -26.59 -11.77 -20.36
N GLY A 122 -26.02 -10.62 -20.75
CA GLY A 122 -26.65 -9.69 -21.68
C GLY A 122 -26.58 -10.11 -23.15
N MET A 123 -25.68 -11.02 -23.53
CA MET A 123 -25.47 -11.42 -24.94
C MET A 123 -26.27 -12.66 -25.38
N VAL A 124 -26.96 -13.34 -24.46
CA VAL A 124 -27.71 -14.58 -24.75
C VAL A 124 -29.22 -14.31 -24.94
N GLY A 125 -29.67 -13.06 -24.77
CA GLY A 125 -31.09 -12.68 -24.79
C GLY A 125 -31.61 -12.04 -26.09
N SER A 126 -30.82 -11.96 -27.17
CA SER A 126 -31.19 -11.25 -28.41
C SER A 126 -31.11 -12.11 -29.68
N SER A 127 -31.42 -13.41 -29.58
CA SER A 127 -31.58 -14.31 -30.73
C SER A 127 -33.03 -14.74 -30.88
#